data_AF-A0A9P7X088-F1
#
_entry.id   AF-A0A9P7X088-F1
#
_cell.length_a   1.000
_cell.length_b   1.000
_cell.length_c   1.000
_cell.angle_alpha   90.00
_cell.angle_beta   90.00
_cell.angle_gamma   90.00
#
_symmetry.space_group_name_H-M   'P 1'
#
loop_
_entity.id
_entity.type
_entity.pdbx_description
1 polymer ?
#
loop_
_entity_poly.entity_id
_entity_poly.type
_entity_poly.pdbx_seq_one_letter_code
_entity_poly.pdbx_strand_id
1 'polypeptide(L)'
;MRGYKKCFYYSGIGGFECVDIARDPESCGGCVAPEGVPQATRTNEDEHRAETIGRDCTAIPGVSITTCHRGQCVIQTCRKQYTKVFGANGQEQCIARVLNTQHSQGHWNPLLQPAY
;
A
#
# COMPACT_ATOMS: atom_id res chain seq x y z
N MET A 1 -9.02 -1.80 17.13
CA MET A 1 -9.73 -0.72 16.40
C MET A 1 -11.13 -1.23 16.09
N ARG A 2 -12.19 -0.44 16.30
CA ARG A 2 -13.57 -0.87 16.00
C ARG A 2 -14.32 0.25 15.29
N GLY A 3 -14.97 -0.10 14.18
CA GLY A 3 -16.16 0.57 13.68
C GLY A 3 -15.97 1.64 12.62
N TYR A 4 -17.10 2.28 12.31
CA TYR A 4 -17.19 3.41 11.40
C TYR A 4 -16.53 4.66 12.02
N LYS A 5 -15.84 5.44 11.19
CA LYS A 5 -15.25 6.73 11.54
C LYS A 5 -15.75 7.81 10.60
N LYS A 6 -15.96 9.00 11.13
CA LYS A 6 -16.25 10.21 10.36
C LYS A 6 -14.95 10.70 9.72
N CYS A 7 -14.80 10.48 8.42
CA CYS A 7 -13.64 10.88 7.63
C CYS A 7 -13.96 12.09 6.76
N PHE A 8 -13.00 12.99 6.60
CA PHE A 8 -13.18 14.17 5.76
C PHE A 8 -13.09 13.78 4.29
N TYR A 9 -14.07 14.21 3.50
CA TYR A 9 -14.12 13.96 2.07
C TYR A 9 -13.61 15.20 1.31
N TYR A 10 -12.56 15.02 0.51
CA TYR A 10 -11.86 16.10 -0.20
C TYR A 10 -12.37 16.35 -1.63
N SER A 11 -13.69 16.30 -1.88
CA SER A 11 -14.24 16.95 -3.08
C SER A 11 -14.34 18.45 -2.83
N GLY A 12 -14.19 19.31 -3.83
CA GLY A 12 -14.05 20.77 -3.67
C GLY A 12 -15.16 21.53 -2.91
N ILE A 13 -16.22 20.84 -2.47
CA ILE A 13 -17.31 21.38 -1.62
C ILE A 13 -17.02 21.10 -0.12
N GLY A 14 -16.09 20.19 0.18
CA GLY A 14 -15.85 19.64 1.51
C GLY A 14 -16.98 18.70 1.95
N GLY A 15 -16.74 17.94 3.02
CA GLY A 15 -17.77 17.06 3.58
C GLY A 15 -17.18 16.02 4.51
N PHE A 16 -18.07 15.19 5.05
CA PHE A 16 -17.68 14.02 5.82
C PHE A 16 -18.40 12.78 5.30
N GLU A 17 -17.68 11.67 5.31
CA GLU A 17 -18.20 10.34 5.05
C GLU A 17 -17.99 9.44 6.26
N CYS A 18 -18.93 8.51 6.48
CA CYS A 18 -18.82 7.49 7.51
C CYS A 18 -18.20 6.23 6.92
N VAL A 19 -16.94 5.96 7.24
CA VAL A 19 -16.16 4.87 6.63
C VAL A 19 -15.89 3.78 7.65
N ASP A 20 -16.09 2.51 7.29
CA ASP A 20 -15.73 1.37 8.15
C ASP A 20 -14.21 1.14 8.12
N ILE A 21 -13.48 1.86 8.98
CA ILE A 21 -12.01 1.80 9.03
C ILE A 21 -11.47 0.43 9.46
N ALA A 22 -12.33 -0.53 9.83
CA ALA A 22 -11.92 -1.89 10.14
C ALA A 22 -11.93 -2.82 8.91
N ARG A 23 -12.58 -2.41 7.81
CA ARG A 23 -12.85 -3.25 6.62
C ARG A 23 -12.64 -2.54 5.29
N ASP A 24 -12.67 -1.22 5.28
CA ASP A 24 -12.45 -0.42 4.08
C ASP A 24 -10.95 -0.40 3.72
N PRO A 25 -10.56 -0.88 2.52
CA PRO A 25 -9.16 -0.88 2.10
C PRO A 25 -8.60 0.52 1.82
N GLU A 26 -9.43 1.51 1.49
CA GLU A 26 -9.00 2.88 1.18
C GLU A 26 -8.89 3.76 2.43
N SER A 27 -9.40 3.29 3.56
CA SER A 27 -9.34 3.98 4.85
C SER A 27 -9.05 3.02 6.00
N CYS A 28 -8.07 2.14 5.80
CA CYS A 28 -7.80 1.07 6.75
C CYS A 28 -7.09 1.60 8.00
N GLY A 29 -7.67 1.31 9.17
CA GLY A 29 -7.12 1.72 10.48
C GLY A 29 -7.41 3.17 10.85
N GLY A 30 -7.98 3.97 9.95
CA GLY A 30 -8.26 5.38 10.18
C GLY A 30 -8.62 6.13 8.90
N CYS A 31 -8.78 7.45 8.98
CA CYS A 31 -9.04 8.26 7.80
C CYS A 31 -7.73 8.56 7.08
N VAL A 32 -7.70 8.40 5.76
CA VAL A 32 -6.53 8.77 4.95
C VAL A 32 -6.56 10.28 4.69
N ALA A 33 -5.45 10.95 5.00
CA ALA A 33 -5.24 12.34 4.61
C ALA A 33 -4.47 12.39 3.28
N PRO A 34 -4.72 13.40 2.42
CA PRO A 34 -3.89 13.65 1.25
C PRO A 34 -2.42 13.86 1.66
N GLU A 35 -1.50 13.46 0.79
CA GLU A 35 -0.07 13.66 1.02
C GLU A 35 0.25 15.13 1.32
N GLY A 36 1.02 15.37 2.38
CA GLY A 36 1.42 16.74 2.78
C GLY A 36 0.35 17.54 3.53
N VAL A 37 -0.85 16.99 3.76
CA VAL A 37 -1.87 17.62 4.62
C VAL A 37 -1.70 17.07 6.02
N PRO A 38 -1.27 17.89 7.01
CA PRO A 38 -1.40 17.51 8.41
C PRO A 38 -2.86 17.16 8.65
N GLN A 39 -3.13 15.99 9.22
CA GLN A 39 -4.48 15.62 9.64
C GLN A 39 -4.85 16.51 10.82
N ALA A 40 -5.15 17.76 10.51
CA ALA A 40 -5.53 18.78 11.44
C ALA A 40 -6.94 18.43 11.87
N THR A 41 -7.01 17.83 13.06
CA THR A 41 -8.12 17.83 14.00
C THR A 41 -8.98 19.08 13.79
N ARG A 42 -10.00 18.96 12.94
CA ARG A 42 -11.06 19.96 12.81
C ARG A 42 -12.38 19.30 13.15
N THR A 43 -12.49 18.91 14.41
CA THR A 43 -13.64 19.29 15.21
C THR A 43 -13.14 19.59 16.61
N ASN A 44 -13.22 20.86 16.99
CA ASN A 44 -13.52 21.18 18.37
C ASN A 44 -14.74 20.31 18.76
N GLU A 45 -14.73 19.74 19.97
CA GLU A 45 -15.85 19.11 20.69
C GLU A 45 -15.89 17.58 20.90
N ASP A 46 -15.03 16.77 20.28
CA ASP A 46 -14.88 15.36 20.73
C ASP A 46 -13.42 15.02 21.03
N GLU A 47 -13.07 15.40 22.24
CA GLU A 47 -11.95 14.90 23.03
C GLU A 47 -11.83 13.36 22.90
N HIS A 48 -10.59 12.86 23.00
CA HIS A 48 -10.28 11.43 23.19
C HIS A 48 -10.27 10.50 21.95
N ARG A 49 -9.34 10.75 21.02
CA ARG A 49 -8.26 9.81 20.66
C ARG A 49 -7.41 10.45 19.58
N ALA A 50 -6.08 10.36 19.72
CA ALA A 50 -5.15 10.61 18.61
C ALA A 50 -5.75 9.98 17.35
N GLU A 51 -6.07 10.80 16.35
CA GLU A 51 -6.65 10.30 15.12
C GLU A 51 -5.65 9.30 14.54
N THR A 52 -5.98 8.00 14.58
CA THR A 52 -5.16 7.00 13.92
C THR A 52 -5.13 7.37 12.45
N ILE A 53 -3.93 7.61 11.94
CA ILE A 53 -3.69 7.90 10.53
C ILE A 53 -4.06 6.63 9.76
N GLY A 54 -5.09 6.74 8.93
CA GLY A 54 -5.49 5.66 8.05
C GLY A 54 -4.46 5.40 6.99
N ARG A 55 -4.47 4.20 6.43
CA ARG A 55 -3.68 3.85 5.27
C ARG A 55 -4.59 3.36 4.16
N ASP A 56 -4.38 3.91 2.98
CA ASP A 56 -4.86 3.34 1.73
C ASP A 56 -4.02 2.10 1.41
N CYS A 57 -4.64 0.93 1.55
CA CYS A 57 -4.03 -0.36 1.25
C CYS A 57 -3.95 -0.63 -0.26
N THR A 58 -4.74 0.05 -1.09
CA THR A 58 -4.72 -0.13 -2.56
C THR A 58 -3.60 0.68 -3.21
N ALA A 59 -3.17 1.77 -2.56
CA ALA A 59 -2.00 2.56 -2.91
C ALA A 59 -0.66 1.87 -2.57
N ILE A 60 -0.65 0.67 -1.98
CA ILE A 60 0.60 -0.07 -1.73
C ILE A 60 1.30 -0.39 -3.06
N PRO A 61 2.58 0.01 -3.25
CA PRO A 61 3.29 -0.24 -4.50
C PRO A 61 3.33 -1.73 -4.86
N GLY A 62 3.02 -2.03 -6.14
CA GLY A 62 3.08 -3.39 -6.65
C GLY A 62 1.93 -4.32 -6.21
N VAL A 63 0.94 -3.81 -5.47
CA VAL A 63 -0.18 -4.61 -5.01
C VAL A 63 -1.26 -4.76 -6.08
N SER A 64 -1.89 -5.93 -6.14
CA SER A 64 -3.02 -6.20 -7.03
C SER A 64 -4.34 -6.31 -6.27
N ILE A 65 -4.35 -7.05 -5.16
CA ILE A 65 -5.54 -7.25 -4.33
C ILE A 65 -5.11 -7.11 -2.88
N THR A 66 -5.81 -6.23 -2.16
CA THR A 66 -5.66 -6.01 -0.72
C THR A 66 -7.00 -6.08 -0.03
N THR A 67 -6.95 -6.32 1.27
CA THR A 67 -8.11 -6.24 2.16
C THR A 67 -7.70 -5.49 3.43
N CYS A 68 -8.64 -4.78 4.02
CA CYS A 68 -8.47 -4.30 5.38
C CYS A 68 -9.07 -5.33 6.34
N HIS A 69 -8.25 -5.83 7.27
CA HIS A 69 -8.70 -6.74 8.30
C HIS A 69 -8.35 -6.17 9.68
N ARG A 70 -9.40 -5.82 10.44
CA ARG A 70 -9.26 -5.26 11.80
C ARG A 70 -8.41 -3.98 11.86
N GLY A 71 -8.46 -3.17 10.79
CA GLY A 71 -7.68 -1.94 10.67
C GLY A 71 -6.21 -2.16 10.27
N GLN A 72 -5.88 -3.32 9.70
CA GLN A 72 -4.56 -3.62 9.15
C GLN A 72 -4.67 -4.05 7.69
N CYS A 73 -3.77 -3.54 6.85
CA CYS A 73 -3.66 -3.97 5.46
C CYS A 73 -3.16 -5.41 5.38
N VAL A 74 -3.89 -6.23 4.64
CA VAL A 74 -3.48 -7.59 4.26
C VAL A 74 -3.40 -7.67 2.75
N ILE A 75 -2.22 -7.96 2.24
CA ILE A 75 -1.94 -8.17 0.82
C ILE A 75 -2.38 -9.59 0.45
N GLN A 76 -3.40 -9.72 -0.38
CA GLN A 76 -3.78 -11.04 -0.91
C GLN A 76 -2.89 -11.43 -2.08
N THR A 77 -2.70 -10.50 -3.04
CA THR A 77 -1.98 -10.78 -4.27
C THR A 77 -1.17 -9.58 -4.71
N CYS A 78 0.11 -9.79 -5.05
CA CYS A 78 0.94 -8.80 -5.73
C CYS A 78 0.73 -8.86 -7.24
N ARG A 79 0.98 -7.75 -7.94
CA ARG A 79 0.95 -7.69 -9.42
C ARG A 79 1.96 -8.67 -10.02
N LYS A 80 1.80 -8.97 -11.31
CA LYS A 80 2.81 -9.74 -12.07
C LYS A 80 4.17 -9.04 -11.94
N GLN A 81 5.23 -9.85 -11.84
CA GLN A 81 6.60 -9.39 -11.58
C GLN A 81 6.83 -8.79 -10.18
N TYR A 82 5.89 -8.91 -9.24
CA TYR A 82 6.13 -8.61 -7.84
C TYR A 82 6.06 -9.88 -6.98
N THR A 83 6.70 -9.85 -5.82
CA THR A 83 6.68 -10.91 -4.82
C THR A 83 6.32 -10.34 -3.46
N LYS A 84 5.41 -11.01 -2.76
CA LYS A 84 5.02 -10.66 -1.40
C LYS A 84 6.15 -11.03 -0.44
N VAL A 85 6.59 -10.07 0.38
CA VAL A 85 7.61 -10.23 1.41
C VAL A 85 7.14 -9.60 2.72
N PHE A 86 7.80 -9.95 3.82
CA PHE A 86 7.57 -9.34 5.13
C PHE A 86 8.77 -8.46 5.49
N GLY A 87 8.51 -7.19 5.81
CA GLY A 87 9.51 -6.27 6.33
C GLY A 87 9.94 -6.63 7.76
N ALA A 88 11.00 -5.99 8.25
CA ALA A 88 11.52 -6.22 9.61
C ALA A 88 10.50 -5.93 10.72
N ASN A 89 9.51 -5.09 10.46
CA ASN A 89 8.41 -4.76 11.36
C ASN A 89 7.18 -5.68 11.19
N GLY A 90 7.30 -6.75 10.40
CA GLY A 90 6.21 -7.68 10.07
C GLY A 90 5.19 -7.15 9.06
N GLN A 91 5.41 -5.96 8.47
CA GLN A 91 4.51 -5.43 7.44
C GLN A 91 4.70 -6.15 6.10
N GLU A 92 3.58 -6.47 5.46
CA GLU A 92 3.57 -7.08 4.14
C GLU A 92 3.90 -6.03 3.06
N GLN A 93 4.73 -6.41 2.09
CA GLN A 93 5.14 -5.56 0.98
C GLN A 93 5.18 -6.36 -0.32
N CYS A 94 4.92 -5.71 -1.44
CA CYS A 94 5.18 -6.25 -2.76
C CYS A 94 6.47 -5.63 -3.31
N ILE A 95 7.51 -6.42 -3.50
CA ILE A 95 8.77 -5.97 -4.10
C ILE A 95 8.86 -6.48 -5.54
N ALA A 96 9.41 -5.65 -6.44
CA ALA A 96 9.62 -6.06 -7.82
C ALA A 96 10.61 -7.24 -7.86
N ARG A 97 10.27 -8.28 -8.61
CA ARG A 97 11.18 -9.35 -8.98
C ARG A 97 12.24 -8.71 -9.85
N VAL A 98 13.49 -8.72 -9.39
CA VAL A 98 14.62 -8.48 -10.27
C VAL A 98 14.56 -9.61 -11.29
N LEU A 99 14.07 -9.31 -12.50
CA LEU A 99 14.23 -10.21 -13.62
C LEU A 99 15.74 -10.24 -13.88
N ASN A 100 16.40 -11.24 -13.34
CA ASN A 100 17.78 -11.51 -13.68
C ASN A 100 17.78 -11.86 -15.17
N THR A 101 18.08 -10.89 -16.03
CA THR A 101 18.40 -11.09 -17.46
C THR A 101 19.76 -11.80 -17.56
N GLN A 102 19.87 -12.97 -16.95
CA GLN A 102 21.00 -13.89 -17.06
C GLN A 102 20.53 -15.27 -17.50
N HIS A 103 19.58 -15.31 -18.44
CA HIS A 103 19.24 -16.53 -19.17
C HIS A 103 19.23 -16.28 -20.67
N SER A 104 20.32 -15.73 -21.18
CA SER A 104 20.78 -16.01 -22.54
C SER A 104 22.02 -16.90 -22.41
N GLN A 105 21.78 -18.19 -22.15
CA GLN A 105 22.74 -19.24 -22.47
C GLN A 105 22.87 -19.30 -23.99
N GLY A 106 23.74 -18.43 -24.53
CA GLY A 106 24.28 -18.50 -25.87
C GLY A 106 25.69 -19.05 -25.78
N HIS A 107 25.83 -20.29 -26.24
CA HIS A 107 27.04 -21.10 -26.28
C HIS A 107 28.16 -20.40 -27.08
N TRP A 108 29.21 -19.89 -26.42
CA TRP A 108 30.43 -19.47 -27.12
C TRP A 108 31.26 -20.70 -27.50
N ASN A 109 31.23 -21.05 -28.79
CA ASN A 109 32.07 -22.08 -29.38
C ASN A 109 33.50 -21.52 -29.56
N PRO A 110 34.56 -22.08 -28.95
CA PRO A 110 35.92 -21.56 -29.05
C PRO A 110 36.60 -21.74 -30.43
N LEU A 111 35.87 -22.14 -31.48
CA LEU A 111 36.41 -22.43 -32.81
C LEU A 111 36.31 -21.30 -33.83
N LEU A 112 35.93 -20.09 -33.43
CA LEU A 112 35.96 -18.92 -34.31
C LEU A 112 36.86 -17.84 -33.72
N GLN A 113 38.16 -17.99 -33.93
CA GLN A 113 39.11 -16.88 -33.83
C GLN A 113 39.13 -16.15 -35.19
N PRO A 114 39.02 -14.82 -35.25
CA PRO A 114 39.44 -14.10 -36.44
C PRO A 114 40.98 -14.15 -36.50
N ALA A 115 41.50 -14.64 -37.63
CA ALA A 115 42.90 -14.50 -37.97
C ALA A 115 43.26 -13.00 -38.06
N TYR A 116 44.42 -12.65 -37.49
CA TYR A 116 45.05 -11.34 -37.64
C TYR A 116 45.41 -11.05 -39.09
#